data_AF-A0A7L0VVB6-F1
#
_entry.id   AF-A0A7L0VVB6-F1
#
_cell.length_a   1.000
_cell.length_b   1.000
_cell.length_c   1.000
_cell.angle_alpha   90.00
_cell.angle_beta   90.00
_cell.angle_gamma   90.00
#
_symmetry.space_group_name_H-M   'P 1'
#
loop_
_entity.id
_entity.type
_entity.pdbx_description
1 polymer ?
#
loop_
_entity_poly.entity_id
_entity_poly.type
_entity_poly.pdbx_seq_one_letter_code
_entity_poly.pdbx_strand_id
1 'polypeptide(L)'
;MDIKEYFDRISYQGSYSKPDLATMTDIFQHHIQAVPYENLSIHCGERIELDLEAIYNKIVRKKRGGWCMENNHLLSWVLKTLGYDITLLGAKVYIPELDTYPDEINHLLIKVEIDGKSYIMDGGFGMAYQMWQPMELISGTDQPQTPGIFRFQEESGIWYLEKVKRKQWVLNPSTSTSQKVENEDCRRIYLFTLQPRDIEEFRGCNAHLQTAP
;
A
#
# COMPACT_ATOMS: atom_id res chain seq x y z
N MET A 1 15.93 0.97 16.04
CA MET A 1 15.61 0.20 14.82
C MET A 1 16.85 0.10 13.97
N ASP A 2 17.16 -1.09 13.44
CA ASP A 2 18.29 -1.36 12.55
C ASP A 2 17.76 -1.74 11.16
N ILE A 3 18.30 -1.10 10.12
CA ILE A 3 17.97 -1.37 8.73
C ILE A 3 18.41 -2.77 8.29
N LYS A 4 19.47 -3.32 8.90
CA LYS A 4 19.95 -4.68 8.60
C LYS A 4 18.97 -5.75 9.06
N GLU A 5 18.43 -5.63 10.28
CA GLU A 5 17.35 -6.52 10.76
C GLU A 5 16.12 -6.48 9.82
N TYR A 6 15.79 -5.30 9.28
CA TYR A 6 14.71 -5.17 8.29
C TYR A 6 15.03 -5.89 6.98
N PHE A 7 16.25 -5.73 6.44
CA PHE A 7 16.66 -6.43 5.22
C PHE A 7 16.70 -7.95 5.41
N ASP A 8 17.14 -8.43 6.57
CA ASP A 8 17.05 -9.84 6.93
C ASP A 8 15.60 -10.31 6.98
N ARG A 9 14.69 -9.50 7.55
CA ARG A 9 13.24 -9.81 7.59
C ARG A 9 12.63 -9.99 6.20
N ILE A 10 13.05 -9.19 5.23
CA ILE A 10 12.52 -9.25 3.85
C ILE A 10 13.40 -10.09 2.91
N SER A 11 14.47 -10.70 3.42
CA SER A 11 15.47 -11.45 2.63
C SER A 11 16.13 -10.64 1.52
N TYR A 12 16.31 -9.33 1.70
CA TYR A 12 16.98 -8.46 0.73
C TYR A 12 18.49 -8.45 0.96
N GLN A 13 19.25 -8.82 -0.07
CA GLN A 13 20.73 -8.85 -0.05
C GLN A 13 21.36 -7.94 -1.11
N GLY A 14 20.55 -7.11 -1.77
CA GLY A 14 21.00 -6.16 -2.77
C GLY A 14 21.76 -4.96 -2.18
N SER A 15 22.44 -4.21 -3.04
CA SER A 15 23.07 -2.95 -2.65
C SER A 15 22.00 -1.87 -2.46
N TYR A 16 22.08 -1.17 -1.34
CA TYR A 16 21.25 0.00 -1.01
C TYR A 16 22.08 1.29 -0.88
N SER A 17 23.23 1.35 -1.56
CA SER A 17 24.16 2.48 -1.48
C SER A 17 23.68 3.76 -2.15
N LYS A 18 22.63 3.67 -2.99
CA LYS A 18 22.05 4.81 -3.71
C LYS A 18 20.53 4.80 -3.61
N PRO A 19 19.89 5.96 -3.39
CA PRO A 19 18.44 6.07 -3.39
C PRO A 19 17.88 6.18 -4.82
N ASP A 20 18.08 5.16 -5.65
CA ASP A 20 17.56 5.11 -7.02
C ASP A 20 16.28 4.26 -7.14
N LEU A 21 15.60 4.37 -8.30
CA LEU A 21 14.33 3.67 -8.54
C LEU A 21 14.51 2.14 -8.55
N ALA A 22 15.64 1.63 -9.03
CA ALA A 22 15.90 0.19 -9.10
C ALA A 22 15.99 -0.40 -7.68
N THR A 23 16.79 0.22 -6.82
CA THR A 23 16.94 -0.16 -5.41
C THR A 23 15.61 -0.07 -4.67
N MET A 24 14.84 1.00 -4.86
CA MET A 24 13.52 1.16 -4.25
C MET A 24 12.56 0.05 -4.69
N THR A 25 12.55 -0.27 -5.99
CA THR A 25 11.70 -1.32 -6.56
C THR A 25 12.05 -2.69 -6.00
N ASP A 26 13.34 -3.03 -5.91
CA ASP A 26 13.77 -4.33 -5.39
C ASP A 26 13.39 -4.49 -3.91
N ILE A 27 13.64 -3.46 -3.09
CA ILE A 27 13.27 -3.46 -1.66
C ILE A 27 11.75 -3.59 -1.51
N PHE A 28 10.98 -2.87 -2.32
CA PHE A 28 9.52 -2.93 -2.31
C PHE A 28 9.02 -4.34 -2.62
N GLN A 29 9.56 -4.98 -3.65
CA GLN A 29 9.18 -6.34 -4.05
C GLN A 29 9.48 -7.36 -2.96
N HIS A 30 10.66 -7.27 -2.34
CA HIS A 30 11.01 -8.13 -1.21
C HIS A 30 10.08 -7.90 -0.03
N HIS A 31 9.70 -6.65 0.26
CA HIS A 31 8.76 -6.33 1.32
C HIS A 31 7.39 -6.99 1.09
N ILE A 32 6.75 -6.74 -0.06
CA ILE A 32 5.38 -7.25 -0.31
C ILE A 32 5.32 -8.78 -0.45
N GLN A 33 6.46 -9.43 -0.69
CA GLN A 33 6.57 -10.90 -0.71
C GLN A 33 6.80 -11.49 0.70
N ALA A 34 7.50 -10.75 1.57
CA ALA A 34 7.89 -11.26 2.89
C ALA A 34 6.94 -10.80 4.02
N VAL A 35 6.34 -9.61 3.91
CA VAL A 35 5.51 -8.98 4.95
C VAL A 35 4.04 -9.04 4.50
N PRO A 36 3.20 -9.83 5.19
CA PRO A 36 1.79 -9.94 4.82
C PRO A 36 1.00 -8.66 5.11
N TYR A 37 0.04 -8.37 4.24
CA TYR A 37 -1.12 -7.55 4.60
C TYR A 37 -2.09 -8.39 5.46
N GLU A 38 -2.29 -8.00 6.72
CA GLU A 38 -3.07 -8.77 7.70
C GLU A 38 -3.67 -7.88 8.80
N ASN A 39 -4.75 -8.36 9.43
CA ASN A 39 -5.39 -7.72 10.57
C ASN A 39 -5.61 -8.72 11.75
N LEU A 40 -4.79 -9.77 11.84
CA LEU A 40 -4.95 -10.87 12.79
C LEU A 40 -4.85 -10.41 14.25
N SER A 41 -4.12 -9.33 14.52
CA SER A 41 -4.05 -8.74 15.87
C SER A 41 -5.44 -8.41 16.41
N ILE A 42 -6.34 -7.84 15.59
CA ILE A 42 -7.71 -7.51 15.99
C ILE A 42 -8.46 -8.77 16.44
N HIS A 43 -8.34 -9.85 15.65
CA HIS A 43 -9.00 -11.13 15.91
C HIS A 43 -8.42 -11.89 17.10
N CYS A 44 -7.23 -11.50 17.57
CA CYS A 44 -6.57 -12.05 18.76
C CYS A 44 -6.71 -11.16 20.00
N GLY A 45 -7.51 -10.08 19.93
CA GLY A 45 -7.68 -9.14 21.04
C GLY A 45 -6.48 -8.21 21.27
N GLU A 46 -5.55 -8.14 20.31
CA GLU A 46 -4.45 -7.19 20.30
C GLU A 46 -4.87 -5.91 19.57
N ARG A 47 -4.34 -4.76 20.00
CA ARG A 47 -4.54 -3.50 19.27
C ARG A 47 -3.51 -3.33 18.17
N ILE A 48 -3.92 -2.67 17.09
CA ILE A 48 -3.00 -2.15 16.09
C ILE A 48 -2.55 -0.76 16.52
N GLU A 49 -1.24 -0.60 16.71
CA GLU A 49 -0.57 0.62 17.15
C GLU A 49 0.15 1.29 15.98
N LEU A 50 0.19 2.62 15.99
CA LEU A 50 0.93 3.40 14.98
C LEU A 50 2.30 3.89 15.48
N ASP A 51 2.72 3.46 16.66
CA ASP A 51 4.09 3.69 17.11
C ASP A 51 5.06 2.89 16.24
N LEU A 52 6.07 3.57 15.68
CA LEU A 52 6.97 2.97 14.71
C LEU A 52 7.85 1.89 15.33
N GLU A 53 8.23 2.01 16.60
CA GLU A 53 9.02 0.99 17.29
C GLU A 53 8.17 -0.26 17.58
N ALA A 54 6.91 -0.09 17.96
CA ALA A 54 5.95 -1.19 18.09
C ALA A 54 5.73 -1.92 16.76
N ILE A 55 5.51 -1.18 15.67
CA ILE A 55 5.37 -1.72 14.31
C ILE A 55 6.64 -2.50 13.91
N TYR A 56 7.82 -1.90 14.11
CA TYR A 56 9.09 -2.54 13.81
C TYR A 56 9.26 -3.85 14.60
N ASN A 57 9.01 -3.83 15.91
CA ASN A 57 9.09 -5.04 16.73
C ASN A 57 8.11 -6.12 16.26
N LYS A 58 6.88 -5.75 15.90
CA LYS A 58 5.85 -6.68 15.38
C LYS A 58 6.27 -7.28 14.04
N ILE A 59 6.56 -6.44 13.04
CA ILE A 59 6.79 -6.88 11.67
C ILE A 59 8.18 -7.50 11.53
N VAL A 60 9.23 -6.85 12.02
CA VAL A 60 10.63 -7.26 11.82
C VAL A 60 11.01 -8.38 12.78
N ARG A 61 10.87 -8.15 14.10
CA ARG A 61 11.38 -9.11 15.10
C ARG A 61 10.45 -10.30 15.33
N LYS A 62 9.13 -10.06 15.39
CA LYS A 62 8.11 -11.12 15.56
C LYS A 62 7.64 -11.74 14.23
N LYS A 63 8.19 -11.30 13.10
CA LYS A 63 7.88 -11.82 11.75
C LYS A 63 6.39 -11.82 11.39
N ARG A 64 5.64 -10.85 11.91
CA ARG A 64 4.22 -10.63 11.57
C ARG A 64 4.09 -9.78 10.30
N GLY A 65 2.84 -9.53 9.92
CA GLY A 65 2.48 -8.49 8.97
C GLY A 65 1.80 -7.31 9.67
N GLY A 66 1.05 -6.54 8.92
CA GLY A 66 0.14 -5.53 9.43
C GLY A 66 -0.83 -5.06 8.36
N TRP A 67 -1.68 -4.10 8.66
CA TRP A 67 -2.50 -3.45 7.63
C TRP A 67 -1.78 -2.26 7.00
N CYS A 68 -2.48 -1.43 6.21
CA CYS A 68 -1.85 -0.39 5.40
C CYS A 68 -1.01 0.61 6.20
N MET A 69 -1.53 1.07 7.34
CA MET A 69 -0.86 2.06 8.18
C MET A 69 0.41 1.51 8.83
N GLU A 70 0.48 0.21 9.11
CA GLU A 70 1.68 -0.42 9.68
C GLU A 70 2.74 -0.68 8.59
N ASN A 71 2.35 -1.28 7.47
CA ASN A 71 3.27 -1.59 6.37
C ASN A 71 3.87 -0.31 5.77
N ASN A 72 3.03 0.67 5.44
CA ASN A 72 3.48 1.89 4.78
C ASN A 72 4.21 2.83 5.75
N HIS A 73 3.90 2.80 7.05
CA HIS A 73 4.72 3.53 8.03
C HIS A 73 6.11 2.89 8.18
N LEU A 74 6.21 1.56 8.25
CA LEU A 74 7.50 0.87 8.25
C LEU A 74 8.31 1.13 6.97
N LEU A 75 7.68 1.03 5.80
CA LEU A 75 8.32 1.35 4.52
C LEU A 75 8.77 2.81 4.47
N SER A 76 7.99 3.75 5.00
CA SER A 76 8.40 5.16 5.06
C SER A 76 9.67 5.37 5.89
N TRP A 77 9.82 4.63 7.00
CA TRP A 77 11.04 4.65 7.81
C TRP A 77 12.23 4.08 7.05
N VAL A 78 12.05 2.97 6.33
CA VAL A 78 13.08 2.37 5.46
C VAL A 78 13.55 3.37 4.42
N LEU A 79 12.62 3.96 3.66
CA LEU A 79 12.93 4.92 2.60
C LEU A 79 13.63 6.18 3.14
N LYS A 80 13.14 6.75 4.25
CA LYS A 80 13.82 7.87 4.94
C LYS A 80 15.24 7.50 5.38
N THR A 81 15.43 6.30 5.94
CA THR A 81 16.73 5.81 6.40
C THR A 81 17.73 5.65 5.24
N LEU A 82 17.24 5.32 4.05
CA LEU A 82 18.03 5.19 2.83
C LEU A 82 18.25 6.53 2.09
N GLY A 83 17.68 7.63 2.59
CA GLY A 83 17.87 8.97 2.04
C GLY A 83 16.95 9.33 0.86
N TYR A 84 15.84 8.61 0.68
CA TYR A 84 14.79 9.03 -0.26
C TYR A 84 14.02 10.24 0.28
N ASP A 85 13.64 11.15 -0.61
CA ASP A 85 12.68 12.21 -0.32
C ASP A 85 11.26 11.64 -0.39
N ILE A 86 10.55 11.60 0.74
CA ILE A 86 9.24 10.97 0.85
C ILE A 86 8.20 11.88 1.49
N THR A 87 6.96 11.72 1.06
CA THR A 87 5.78 12.35 1.63
C THR A 87 4.73 11.28 1.93
N LEU A 88 4.21 11.24 3.15
CA LEU A 88 3.04 10.41 3.45
C LEU A 88 1.79 11.07 2.87
N LEU A 89 0.92 10.28 2.27
CA LEU A 89 -0.35 10.72 1.71
C LEU A 89 -1.51 9.88 2.28
N GLY A 90 -2.70 10.49 2.29
CA GLY A 90 -3.92 9.84 2.71
C GLY A 90 -4.82 9.53 1.53
N ALA A 91 -5.33 8.30 1.49
CA ALA A 91 -6.27 7.80 0.50
C ALA A 91 -7.61 7.38 1.13
N LYS A 92 -8.62 7.34 0.28
CA LYS A 92 -9.96 6.83 0.55
C LYS A 92 -10.18 5.62 -0.33
N VAL A 93 -10.37 4.44 0.27
CA VAL A 93 -10.60 3.19 -0.47
C VAL A 93 -12.01 3.16 -1.04
N TYR A 94 -12.13 2.81 -2.31
CA TYR A 94 -13.42 2.63 -2.98
C TYR A 94 -14.19 1.45 -2.37
N ILE A 95 -15.49 1.64 -2.12
CA ILE A 95 -16.41 0.64 -1.57
C ILE A 95 -17.35 0.20 -2.70
N PRO A 96 -17.08 -0.94 -3.37
CA PRO A 96 -17.86 -1.37 -4.53
C PRO A 96 -19.35 -1.56 -4.22
N GLU A 97 -19.67 -2.05 -3.02
CA GLU A 97 -21.05 -2.34 -2.61
C GLU A 97 -21.92 -1.08 -2.46
N LEU A 98 -21.28 0.07 -2.29
CA LEU A 98 -21.93 1.38 -2.11
C LEU A 98 -21.67 2.33 -3.28
N ASP A 99 -20.93 1.89 -4.31
CA ASP A 99 -20.45 2.72 -5.43
C ASP A 99 -19.93 4.10 -4.97
N THR A 100 -19.09 4.10 -3.93
CA THR A 100 -18.64 5.37 -3.33
C THR A 100 -17.26 5.25 -2.67
N TYR A 101 -16.71 6.41 -2.34
CA TYR A 101 -15.55 6.55 -1.46
C TYR A 101 -16.03 7.09 -0.12
N PRO A 102 -15.44 6.67 1.01
CA PRO A 102 -15.81 7.19 2.33
C PRO A 102 -15.43 8.68 2.47
N ASP A 103 -16.08 9.35 3.42
CA ASP A 103 -15.77 10.75 3.75
C ASP A 103 -14.40 10.90 4.42
N GLU A 104 -13.98 9.89 5.17
CA GLU A 104 -12.74 9.90 5.94
C GLU A 104 -11.59 9.17 5.23
N ILE A 105 -10.36 9.65 5.46
CA ILE A 105 -9.14 8.98 5.01
C ILE A 105 -8.98 7.67 5.77
N ASN A 106 -8.84 6.55 5.06
CA ASN A 106 -8.71 5.21 5.66
C ASN A 106 -7.53 4.40 5.13
N HIS A 107 -6.68 5.01 4.29
CA HIS A 107 -5.52 4.34 3.72
C HIS A 107 -4.30 5.26 3.72
N LEU A 108 -3.15 4.72 4.11
CA LEU A 108 -1.86 5.41 4.06
C LEU A 108 -1.12 4.95 2.81
N LEU A 109 -0.50 5.87 2.07
CA LEU A 109 0.43 5.56 0.99
C LEU A 109 1.61 6.53 0.98
N ILE A 110 2.65 6.24 0.20
CA ILE A 110 3.90 7.00 0.20
C ILE A 110 4.12 7.58 -1.20
N LYS A 111 4.42 8.88 -1.28
CA LYS A 111 5.01 9.51 -2.45
C LYS A 111 6.52 9.60 -2.28
N VAL A 112 7.28 9.32 -3.33
CA VAL A 112 8.74 9.38 -3.34
C VAL A 112 9.21 10.21 -4.53
N GLU A 113 10.16 11.13 -4.32
CA GLU A 113 10.79 11.90 -5.41
C GLU A 113 12.16 11.30 -5.77
N ILE A 114 12.39 11.03 -7.05
CA ILE A 114 13.66 10.52 -7.59
C ILE A 114 13.95 11.24 -8.91
N ASP A 115 15.09 11.92 -9.01
CA ASP A 115 15.55 12.60 -10.24
C ASP A 115 14.49 13.50 -10.91
N GLY A 116 13.70 14.22 -10.09
CA GLY A 116 12.66 15.14 -10.56
C GLY A 116 11.34 14.47 -10.95
N LYS A 117 11.18 13.18 -10.69
CA LYS A 117 9.96 12.40 -10.91
C LYS A 117 9.34 11.94 -9.60
N SER A 118 8.03 11.99 -9.52
CA SER A 118 7.27 11.52 -8.38
C SER A 118 6.75 10.10 -8.62
N TYR A 119 6.88 9.25 -7.62
CA TYR A 119 6.39 7.88 -7.61
C TYR A 119 5.46 7.65 -6.42
N ILE A 120 4.46 6.80 -6.59
CA ILE A 120 3.62 6.28 -5.52
C ILE A 120 4.06 4.87 -5.18
N MET A 121 4.19 4.60 -3.89
CA MET A 121 4.49 3.29 -3.34
C MET A 121 3.49 2.97 -2.24
N ASP A 122 2.92 1.77 -2.32
CA ASP A 122 1.93 1.27 -1.37
C ASP A 122 2.12 -0.24 -1.21
N GLY A 123 2.66 -0.68 -0.08
CA GLY A 123 2.83 -2.10 0.29
C GLY A 123 1.70 -2.63 1.16
N GLY A 124 0.61 -1.87 1.29
CA GLY A 124 -0.37 -2.02 2.35
C GLY A 124 -1.79 -2.30 1.87
N PHE A 125 -2.05 -2.48 0.57
CA PHE A 125 -3.40 -2.77 0.07
C PHE A 125 -3.68 -4.27 -0.05
N GLY A 126 -2.70 -5.05 -0.54
CA GLY A 126 -2.78 -6.50 -0.64
C GLY A 126 -3.69 -7.05 -1.75
N MET A 127 -3.92 -8.37 -1.69
CA MET A 127 -4.75 -9.14 -2.63
C MET A 127 -4.36 -8.91 -4.10
N ALA A 128 -5.33 -9.03 -5.02
CA ALA A 128 -5.10 -8.79 -6.44
C ALA A 128 -4.86 -7.31 -6.81
N TYR A 129 -4.91 -6.39 -5.84
CA TYR A 129 -4.80 -4.95 -6.07
C TYR A 129 -3.41 -4.39 -5.70
N GLN A 130 -2.58 -5.21 -5.06
CA GLN A 130 -1.21 -4.87 -4.72
C GLN A 130 -0.37 -4.57 -5.97
N MET A 131 0.15 -3.35 -6.09
CA MET A 131 1.18 -3.01 -7.08
C MET A 131 2.49 -3.74 -6.72
N TRP A 132 3.24 -4.18 -7.73
CA TRP A 132 4.53 -4.85 -7.55
C TRP A 132 5.73 -3.96 -7.86
N GLN A 133 5.48 -2.77 -8.41
CA GLN A 133 6.49 -1.77 -8.68
C GLN A 133 5.94 -0.40 -8.25
N PRO A 134 6.79 0.53 -7.79
CA PRO A 134 6.40 1.92 -7.61
C PRO A 134 5.80 2.47 -8.91
N MET A 135 4.71 3.22 -8.78
CA MET A 135 3.95 3.76 -9.90
C MET A 135 4.35 5.21 -10.14
N GLU A 136 4.80 5.58 -11.35
CA GLU A 136 5.09 6.99 -11.66
C GLU A 136 3.78 7.80 -11.62
N LEU A 137 3.79 8.97 -10.99
CA LEU A 137 2.62 9.80 -10.79
C LEU A 137 2.27 10.59 -12.06
N ILE A 138 1.78 9.87 -13.08
CA ILE A 138 1.38 10.41 -14.38
C ILE A 138 -0.07 10.05 -14.67
N SER A 139 -0.91 11.07 -14.84
CA SER A 139 -2.33 10.90 -15.17
C SER A 139 -2.52 10.30 -16.57
N GLY A 140 -3.51 9.43 -16.72
CA GLY A 140 -3.92 8.82 -17.98
C GLY A 140 -3.00 7.75 -18.55
N THR A 141 -1.86 7.46 -17.91
CA THR A 141 -0.85 6.53 -18.45
C THR A 141 -1.02 5.12 -17.89
N ASP A 142 -1.13 4.14 -18.79
CA ASP A 142 -1.09 2.73 -18.45
C ASP A 142 0.30 2.32 -17.98
N GLN A 143 0.35 1.66 -16.81
CA GLN A 143 1.57 1.12 -16.22
C GLN A 143 1.39 -0.38 -16.03
N PRO A 144 1.79 -1.20 -17.04
CA PRO A 144 1.68 -2.64 -16.98
C PRO A 144 2.62 -3.23 -15.93
N GLN A 145 2.07 -4.06 -15.04
CA GLN A 145 2.81 -4.83 -14.06
C GLN A 145 2.32 -6.29 -14.07
N THR A 146 3.06 -7.19 -13.41
CA THR A 146 2.65 -8.59 -13.29
C THR A 146 1.23 -8.77 -12.72
N PRO A 147 0.75 -8.00 -11.72
CA PRO A 147 -0.61 -8.14 -11.19
C PRO A 147 -1.74 -7.56 -12.06
N GLY A 148 -1.43 -6.60 -12.92
CA GLY A 148 -2.42 -5.91 -13.76
C GLY A 148 -1.82 -4.75 -14.52
N ILE A 149 -2.65 -4.09 -15.33
CA ILE A 149 -2.35 -2.74 -15.78
C ILE A 149 -2.98 -1.80 -14.75
N PHE A 150 -2.15 -0.95 -14.17
CA PHE A 150 -2.59 0.10 -13.26
C PHE A 150 -2.56 1.44 -13.99
N ARG A 151 -3.41 2.37 -13.57
CA ARG A 151 -3.48 3.71 -14.14
C ARG A 151 -3.82 4.69 -13.03
N PHE A 152 -3.17 5.84 -13.08
CA PHE A 152 -3.62 7.01 -12.35
C PHE A 152 -4.51 7.88 -13.25
N GLN A 153 -5.61 8.38 -12.71
CA GLN A 153 -6.36 9.48 -13.31
C GLN A 153 -6.31 10.66 -12.35
N GLU A 154 -6.19 11.86 -12.89
CA GLU A 154 -6.20 13.10 -12.13
C GLU A 154 -7.35 13.96 -12.60
N GLU A 155 -8.15 14.45 -11.66
CA GLU A 155 -9.24 15.38 -11.90
C GLU A 155 -9.30 16.39 -10.76
N SER A 156 -9.12 17.67 -11.08
CA SER A 156 -9.28 18.79 -10.13
C SER A 156 -8.47 18.66 -8.83
N GLY A 157 -7.25 18.13 -8.91
CA GLY A 157 -6.33 17.90 -7.79
C GLY A 157 -6.52 16.58 -7.05
N ILE A 158 -7.49 15.75 -7.48
CA ILE A 158 -7.76 14.43 -6.91
C ILE A 158 -7.18 13.37 -7.85
N TRP A 159 -6.43 12.45 -7.27
CA TRP A 159 -5.82 11.32 -7.97
C TRP A 159 -6.58 10.04 -7.68
N TYR A 160 -6.87 9.24 -8.70
CA TYR A 160 -7.57 7.97 -8.63
C TYR A 160 -6.62 6.87 -9.07
N LEU A 161 -6.43 5.85 -8.24
CA LEU A 161 -5.81 4.61 -8.67
C LEU A 161 -6.87 3.66 -9.19
N GLU A 162 -6.68 3.20 -10.41
CA GLU A 162 -7.51 2.18 -11.02
C GLU A 162 -6.66 1.02 -11.54
N LYS A 163 -7.29 -0.14 -11.65
CA LYS A 163 -6.67 -1.35 -12.20
C LYS A 163 -7.57 -1.99 -13.24
N VAL A 164 -7.04 -2.20 -14.44
CA VAL A 164 -7.72 -2.94 -15.50
C VAL A 164 -7.89 -4.39 -15.07
N LYS A 165 -9.14 -4.88 -15.09
CA LYS A 165 -9.43 -6.27 -14.71
C LYS A 165 -8.92 -7.20 -15.80
N ARG A 166 -8.27 -8.31 -15.40
CA ARG A 166 -7.99 -9.42 -16.32
C ARG A 166 -9.15 -10.40 -16.29
N LYS A 167 -9.37 -11.10 -17.41
CA LYS A 167 -10.31 -12.23 -17.45
C LYS A 167 -9.90 -13.26 -16.40
N GLN A 168 -10.76 -13.47 -15.41
CA GLN A 168 -10.54 -14.49 -14.39
C GLN A 168 -11.00 -15.85 -14.92
N TRP A 169 -10.15 -16.86 -14.84
CA TRP A 169 -10.56 -18.24 -15.06
C TRP A 169 -10.88 -18.87 -13.70
N VAL A 170 -12.16 -19.17 -13.47
CA VAL A 170 -12.61 -19.92 -12.30
C VAL A 170 -12.83 -21.38 -12.69
N LEU A 171 -11.97 -22.29 -12.21
CA LEU A 171 -12.02 -23.71 -12.58
C LEU A 171 -13.21 -24.44 -11.91
N ASN A 172 -13.58 -24.03 -10.70
CA ASN A 172 -14.69 -24.61 -9.93
C ASN A 172 -15.80 -23.57 -9.71
N PRO A 173 -16.94 -23.68 -10.43
CA PRO A 173 -18.05 -22.74 -10.29
C PRO A 173 -18.65 -22.70 -8.88
N SER A 174 -18.56 -23.80 -8.12
CA SER A 174 -19.08 -23.91 -6.74
C SER A 174 -18.27 -23.14 -5.70
N THR A 175 -17.02 -22.75 -6.00
CA THR A 175 -16.19 -21.87 -5.15
C THR A 175 -16.29 -20.40 -5.55
N SER A 176 -17.12 -20.08 -6.55
CA SER A 176 -17.34 -18.70 -6.97
C SER A 176 -18.22 -17.98 -5.95
N THR A 177 -17.61 -17.44 -4.90
CA THR A 177 -18.26 -16.52 -3.97
C THR A 177 -18.54 -15.15 -4.58
N SER A 178 -18.23 -14.92 -5.87
CA SER A 178 -18.38 -13.59 -6.45
C SER A 178 -19.86 -13.21 -6.58
N GLN A 179 -20.30 -12.30 -5.71
CA GLN A 179 -21.32 -11.33 -6.04
C GLN A 179 -21.01 -10.77 -7.43
N LYS A 180 -22.06 -10.68 -8.27
CA LYS A 180 -22.04 -10.28 -9.68
C LYS A 180 -20.90 -9.31 -9.99
N VAL A 181 -19.84 -9.80 -10.63
CA VAL A 181 -18.76 -8.94 -11.13
C VAL A 181 -19.34 -8.16 -12.30
N GLU A 182 -19.68 -6.89 -12.03
CA GLU A 182 -20.18 -5.97 -13.04
C GLU A 182 -19.17 -5.75 -14.18
N ASN A 183 -19.75 -5.48 -15.35
CA ASN A 183 -19.18 -5.21 -16.68
C ASN A 183 -18.24 -3.98 -16.74
N GLU A 184 -17.51 -3.67 -15.67
CA GLU A 184 -16.49 -2.63 -15.71
C GLU A 184 -15.13 -3.23 -16.07
N ASP A 185 -14.58 -2.79 -17.20
CA ASP A 185 -13.23 -3.13 -17.70
C ASP A 185 -12.13 -2.69 -16.71
N CYS A 186 -12.44 -1.74 -15.83
CA CYS A 186 -11.55 -1.20 -14.83
C CYS A 186 -12.13 -1.39 -13.41
N ARG A 187 -11.27 -1.48 -12.40
CA ARG A 187 -11.67 -1.44 -10.98
C ARG A 187 -11.03 -0.23 -10.32
N ARG A 188 -11.86 0.64 -9.76
CA ARG A 188 -11.44 1.70 -8.84
C ARG A 188 -10.88 1.08 -7.56
N ILE A 189 -9.75 1.60 -7.08
CA ILE A 189 -9.06 1.09 -5.88
C ILE A 189 -9.17 2.12 -4.76
N TYR A 190 -8.60 3.30 -4.93
CA TYR A 190 -8.66 4.40 -3.97
C TYR A 190 -8.50 5.73 -4.68
N LEU A 191 -8.91 6.81 -4.02
CA LEU A 191 -8.56 8.17 -4.41
C LEU A 191 -7.73 8.86 -3.32
N PHE A 192 -6.92 9.83 -3.70
CA PHE A 192 -6.05 10.58 -2.79
C PHE A 192 -5.79 12.00 -3.32
N THR A 193 -5.20 12.83 -2.46
CA THR A 193 -4.65 14.15 -2.86
C THR A 193 -3.15 14.16 -2.58
N LEU A 194 -2.44 15.12 -3.15
CA LEU A 194 -1.00 15.29 -2.88
C LEU A 194 -0.72 16.10 -1.60
N GLN A 195 -1.74 16.31 -0.76
CA GLN A 195 -1.58 16.98 0.54
C GLN A 195 -0.71 16.09 1.45
N PRO A 196 0.46 16.60 1.92
CA PRO A 196 1.28 15.89 2.90
C PRO A 196 0.48 15.56 4.16
N ARG A 197 0.73 14.37 4.71
CA ARG A 197 0.12 13.91 5.96
C ARG A 197 1.18 13.58 7.00
N ASP A 198 0.78 13.70 8.25
CA ASP A 198 1.49 13.12 9.38
C ASP A 198 0.82 11.79 9.81
N ILE A 199 1.60 10.84 10.32
CA ILE A 199 1.07 9.57 10.82
C ILE A 199 0.08 9.78 11.96
N GLU A 200 0.23 10.85 12.74
CA GLU A 200 -0.66 11.21 13.84
C GLU A 200 -2.09 11.46 13.36
N GLU A 201 -2.29 11.96 12.14
CA GLU A 201 -3.61 12.18 11.55
C GLU A 201 -4.38 10.87 11.36
N PHE A 202 -3.69 9.73 11.24
CA PHE A 202 -4.32 8.42 11.05
C PHE A 202 -4.72 7.75 12.36
N ARG A 203 -4.34 8.26 13.55
CA ARG A 203 -4.66 7.61 14.83
C ARG A 203 -6.15 7.47 15.09
N GLY A 204 -6.93 8.51 14.75
CA GLY A 204 -8.39 8.48 14.90
C GLY A 204 -9.02 7.39 14.03
N CYS A 205 -8.65 7.36 12.75
CA CYS A 205 -9.12 6.34 11.81
C CYS A 205 -8.66 4.93 12.21
N ASN A 206 -7.39 4.75 12.59
CA ASN A 206 -6.84 3.50 13.09
C ASN A 206 -7.63 2.95 14.29
N ALA A 207 -8.00 3.81 15.23
CA ALA A 207 -8.82 3.42 16.38
C ALA A 207 -10.25 3.03 15.97
N HIS A 208 -10.85 3.79 15.05
CA HIS A 208 -12.19 3.52 14.54
C HIS A 208 -12.25 2.19 13.77
N LEU A 209 -11.36 1.98 12.78
CA LEU A 209 -11.37 0.81 11.90
C LEU A 209 -11.19 -0.53 12.62
N GLN A 210 -10.58 -0.55 13.81
CA GLN A 210 -10.38 -1.77 14.60
C GLN A 210 -11.44 -1.99 15.70
N THR A 211 -12.39 -1.07 15.86
CA THR A 211 -13.43 -1.14 16.91
C THR A 211 -14.85 -0.94 16.40
N ALA A 212 -15.02 -0.35 15.21
CA ALA A 212 -16.32 -0.20 14.57
C ALA A 212 -16.91 -1.59 14.21
N PRO A 213 -18.20 -1.81 14.48
CA PRO A 213 -18.88 -3.08 14.25
C PRO A 213 -19.12 -3.40 12.77
#